data_AF-A0A3Q7ELH0-F1
#
_entry.id   AF-A0A3Q7ELH0-F1
#
_cell.length_a   1.000
_cell.length_b   1.000
_cell.length_c   1.000
_cell.angle_alpha   90.00
_cell.angle_beta   90.00
_cell.angle_gamma   90.00
#
_symmetry.space_group_name_H-M   'P 1'
#
loop_
_entity.id
_entity.type
_entity.pdbx_description
1 polymer ?
#
loop_
_entity_poly.entity_id
_entity_poly.type
_entity_poly.pdbx_seq_one_letter_code
_entity_poly.pdbx_strand_id
1 'polypeptide(L)'
;MLSLVAIVLPTECNNKKTQKTEKEEDKVPSNIEHHVAAYNAIIYSQSKDNVITIVLSTIHTSGWVGMGFSREGMMINSSCMDGWVTPAGHGKIKQYYVEGITPSKIIPDKGELPLTTVPPLIYLQGASATYPTPLKTQPMTQSLWYYFHVSAQFILGLAGVVLGIHVNNKLQPDIPGHQGIGILILVLGILQVLVFFVRPDKDSKYRNCWNDYHSWMGRTALFFGALNIVLGMHYAGAGQGWKLSYGFFLASTMLACIILETLLRQ
;
A
#
# COMPACT_ATOMS: atom_id res chain seq x y z
N MET A 1 -16.08 19.48 1.63
CA MET A 1 -14.76 18.86 1.88
C MET A 1 -13.83 19.28 0.75
N LEU A 2 -12.59 19.67 1.05
CA LEU A 2 -11.54 19.84 0.03
C LEU A 2 -10.92 18.47 -0.22
N SER A 3 -10.92 18.01 -1.46
CA SER A 3 -10.29 16.77 -1.89
C SER A 3 -8.88 17.06 -2.40
N LEU A 4 -7.92 16.20 -2.04
CA LEU A 4 -6.59 16.21 -2.64
C LEU A 4 -6.71 15.71 -4.08
N VAL A 5 -6.24 16.49 -5.05
CA VAL A 5 -6.40 16.21 -6.49
C VAL A 5 -5.12 15.72 -7.13
N ALA A 6 -3.97 16.25 -6.67
CA ALA A 6 -2.68 15.88 -7.22
C ALA A 6 -1.57 16.10 -6.19
N ILE A 7 -0.59 15.21 -6.20
CA ILE A 7 0.73 15.42 -5.61
C ILE A 7 1.72 15.28 -6.76
N VAL A 8 2.53 16.32 -7.00
CA VAL A 8 3.57 16.28 -8.03
C VAL A 8 4.92 16.47 -7.35
N LEU A 9 5.88 15.60 -7.67
CA LEU A 9 7.16 15.51 -6.98
C LEU A 9 8.31 15.47 -7.99
N PRO A 10 9.53 15.86 -7.59
CA PRO A 10 10.58 16.20 -8.53
C PRO A 10 11.28 14.96 -9.08
N THR A 11 11.52 14.93 -10.38
CA THR A 11 12.41 13.94 -11.02
C THR A 11 13.81 14.53 -11.19
N GLU A 12 14.83 13.66 -11.24
CA GLU A 12 16.24 14.03 -11.36
C GLU A 12 16.45 15.13 -12.42
N CYS A 13 16.96 16.29 -12.00
CA CYS A 13 17.43 17.32 -12.91
C CYS A 13 18.73 16.83 -13.56
N ASN A 14 18.65 16.30 -14.79
CA ASN A 14 19.84 15.94 -15.55
C ASN A 14 20.71 17.18 -15.74
N ASN A 15 21.92 17.13 -15.21
CA ASN A 15 22.75 18.28 -14.88
C ASN A 15 23.36 18.89 -16.16
N LYS A 16 22.62 19.75 -16.86
CA LYS A 16 23.19 20.69 -17.83
C LYS A 16 23.16 22.09 -17.24
N LYS A 17 24.34 22.55 -16.81
CA LYS A 17 24.62 23.91 -16.37
C LYS A 17 24.00 24.92 -17.35
N THR A 18 23.01 25.67 -16.89
CA THR A 18 22.63 26.93 -17.54
C THR A 18 22.45 27.94 -16.42
N GLN A 19 23.34 28.93 -16.36
CA GLN A 19 23.22 30.05 -15.42
C GLN A 19 21.92 30.78 -15.75
N LYS A 20 20.95 30.68 -14.86
CA LYS A 20 19.69 31.42 -14.95
C LYS A 20 19.78 32.64 -14.05
N THR A 21 19.36 33.79 -14.56
CA THR A 21 19.41 35.09 -13.88
C THR A 21 18.40 35.13 -12.73
N GLU A 22 18.63 36.00 -11.73
CA GLU A 22 17.87 36.16 -10.47
C GLU A 22 16.33 36.26 -10.64
N LYS A 23 15.84 36.69 -11.81
CA LYS A 23 14.39 36.70 -12.13
C LYS A 23 13.79 35.32 -12.48
N GLU A 24 14.62 34.33 -12.75
CA GLU A 24 14.22 32.96 -13.07
C GLU A 24 14.28 32.02 -11.86
N GLU A 25 14.89 32.47 -10.76
CA GLU A 25 15.04 31.73 -9.49
C GLU A 25 13.72 31.57 -8.71
N ASP A 26 12.70 32.34 -9.11
CA ASP A 26 11.33 32.31 -8.58
C ASP A 26 10.36 31.48 -9.44
N LYS A 27 10.84 30.84 -10.53
CA LYS A 27 10.01 30.02 -11.42
C LYS A 27 10.22 28.53 -11.15
N VAL A 28 9.11 27.78 -11.12
CA VAL A 28 9.11 26.31 -11.08
C VAL A 28 9.91 25.77 -12.29
N PRO A 29 10.77 24.73 -12.12
CA PRO A 29 11.58 24.20 -13.21
C PRO A 29 10.74 23.72 -14.40
N SER A 30 11.08 24.18 -15.62
CA SER A 30 10.27 24.02 -16.83
C SER A 30 10.49 22.73 -17.62
N ASN A 31 11.30 21.78 -17.13
CA ASN A 31 11.62 20.53 -17.82
C ASN A 31 11.28 19.34 -16.92
N ILE A 32 10.11 18.74 -17.15
CA ILE A 32 9.56 17.64 -16.35
C ILE A 32 9.61 16.38 -17.22
N GLU A 33 10.54 15.48 -16.94
CA GLU A 33 10.47 14.09 -17.44
C GLU A 33 9.73 13.23 -16.40
N HIS A 34 8.71 12.49 -16.83
CA HIS A 34 7.86 11.68 -15.96
C HIS A 34 8.55 10.36 -15.57
N HIS A 35 9.35 10.37 -14.52
CA HIS A 35 9.83 9.16 -13.84
C HIS A 35 9.14 9.00 -12.48
N VAL A 36 8.54 7.84 -12.22
CA VAL A 36 7.87 7.53 -10.94
C VAL A 36 8.93 7.28 -9.88
N ALA A 37 9.27 8.31 -9.10
CA ALA A 37 10.03 8.13 -7.88
C ALA A 37 9.07 7.89 -6.70
N ALA A 38 9.51 7.06 -5.75
CA ALA A 38 8.71 6.61 -4.61
C ALA A 38 8.75 7.66 -3.49
N TYR A 39 7.58 8.09 -3.00
CA TYR A 39 7.49 9.13 -1.97
C TYR A 39 6.38 8.86 -0.95
N ASN A 40 6.55 9.46 0.25
CA ASN A 40 5.60 9.41 1.35
C ASN A 40 5.03 10.81 1.57
N ALA A 41 3.75 10.99 1.25
CA ALA A 41 2.98 12.14 1.74
C ALA A 41 2.31 11.75 3.06
N ILE A 42 2.52 12.53 4.12
CA ILE A 42 1.98 12.24 5.45
C ILE A 42 1.10 13.42 5.86
N ILE A 43 -0.22 13.19 5.88
CA ILE A 43 -1.19 14.12 6.46
C ILE A 43 -1.15 13.92 7.98
N TYR A 44 -0.81 14.96 8.72
CA TYR A 44 -0.40 14.82 10.12
C TYR A 44 -1.57 14.99 11.10
N SER A 45 -2.43 16.00 10.94
CA SER A 45 -3.50 16.24 11.92
C SER A 45 -4.53 17.26 11.45
N GLN A 46 -5.76 17.12 11.92
CA GLN A 46 -6.78 18.17 11.93
C GLN A 46 -6.91 18.72 13.36
N SER A 47 -6.59 20.00 13.58
CA SER A 47 -6.80 20.67 14.87
C SER A 47 -8.30 20.74 15.22
N LYS A 48 -8.64 20.99 16.49
CA LYS A 48 -10.01 21.33 16.93
C LYS A 48 -10.58 22.53 16.16
N ASP A 49 -9.71 23.38 15.63
CA ASP A 49 -10.05 24.54 14.79
C ASP A 49 -10.13 24.20 13.28
N ASN A 50 -10.26 22.91 12.92
CA ASN A 50 -10.32 22.40 11.55
C ASN A 50 -9.08 22.67 10.66
N VAL A 51 -7.94 23.01 11.26
CA VAL A 51 -6.67 23.24 10.53
C VAL A 51 -6.01 21.91 10.19
N ILE A 52 -5.71 21.68 8.92
CA ILE A 52 -5.01 20.47 8.45
C ILE A 52 -3.52 20.78 8.26
N THR A 53 -2.65 20.03 8.95
CA THR A 53 -1.19 20.09 8.76
C THR A 53 -0.74 18.95 7.85
N ILE A 54 -0.02 19.28 6.78
CA ILE A 54 0.42 18.33 5.76
C ILE A 54 1.93 18.38 5.65
N VAL A 55 2.58 17.21 5.76
CA VAL A 55 4.04 17.07 5.70
C VAL A 55 4.41 16.25 4.46
N LEU A 56 5.31 16.82 3.66
CA LEU A 56 5.83 16.19 2.45
C LEU A 56 7.31 15.92 2.63
N SER A 57 7.74 14.69 2.36
CA SER A 57 9.13 14.27 2.48
C SER A 57 9.62 13.68 1.16
N THR A 58 10.78 14.15 0.70
CA THR A 58 11.47 13.65 -0.49
C THR A 58 12.90 13.25 -0.15
N ILE A 59 13.35 12.16 -0.75
CA ILE A 59 14.73 11.67 -0.65
C ILE A 59 15.69 12.42 -1.59
N HIS A 60 15.21 13.41 -2.34
CA HIS A 60 16.02 14.21 -3.26
C HIS A 60 16.08 15.66 -2.80
N THR A 61 17.30 16.18 -2.65
CA THR A 61 17.60 17.50 -2.09
C THR A 61 17.52 18.65 -3.10
N SER A 62 17.31 18.35 -4.39
CA SER A 62 17.42 19.29 -5.51
C SER A 62 16.12 19.52 -6.30
N GLY A 63 14.95 19.35 -5.65
CA GLY A 63 13.66 19.34 -6.34
C GLY A 63 12.59 20.29 -5.79
N TRP A 64 11.46 20.31 -6.48
CA TRP A 64 10.22 20.97 -6.09
C TRP A 64 9.16 19.93 -5.68
N VAL A 65 8.25 20.28 -4.79
CA VAL A 65 7.11 19.47 -4.37
C VAL A 65 5.84 20.30 -4.51
N GLY A 66 4.80 19.74 -5.13
CA GLY A 66 3.52 20.39 -5.32
C GLY A 66 2.34 19.57 -4.80
N MET A 67 1.32 20.26 -4.31
CA MET A 67 0.08 19.67 -3.80
C MET A 67 -1.13 20.49 -4.23
N GLY A 68 -2.15 19.85 -4.83
CA GLY A 68 -3.38 20.49 -5.30
C GLY A 68 -4.64 20.07 -4.54
N PHE A 69 -5.53 21.01 -4.29
CA PHE A 69 -6.78 20.86 -3.56
C PHE A 69 -7.96 21.40 -4.36
N SER A 70 -9.03 20.62 -4.48
CA SER A 70 -10.27 21.03 -5.15
C SER A 70 -11.50 20.63 -4.34
N ARG A 71 -12.53 21.46 -4.38
CA ARG A 71 -13.85 21.14 -3.81
C ARG A 71 -14.63 20.15 -4.69
N GLU A 72 -14.35 20.16 -5.99
CA GLU A 72 -15.06 19.38 -7.00
C GLU A 72 -14.29 18.13 -7.44
N GLY A 73 -13.08 17.91 -6.90
CA GLY A 73 -12.21 16.80 -7.28
C GLY A 73 -11.51 16.99 -8.64
N MET A 74 -11.67 18.15 -9.28
CA MET A 74 -11.07 18.48 -10.58
C MET A 74 -9.78 19.31 -10.42
N MET A 75 -8.82 19.16 -11.35
CA MET A 75 -7.57 19.92 -11.37
C MET A 75 -7.76 21.38 -11.79
N ILE A 76 -8.66 21.63 -12.74
CA ILE A 76 -9.06 23.00 -13.09
C ILE A 76 -9.96 23.54 -11.97
N ASN A 77 -9.82 24.82 -11.65
CA ASN A 77 -10.43 25.53 -10.52
C ASN A 77 -9.98 24.98 -9.16
N SER A 78 -8.71 24.55 -9.09
CA SER A 78 -8.10 24.06 -7.85
C SER A 78 -7.08 25.06 -7.30
N SER A 79 -6.84 25.00 -5.99
CA SER A 79 -5.74 25.71 -5.35
C SER A 79 -4.60 24.74 -5.11
N CYS A 80 -3.37 25.10 -5.44
CA CYS A 80 -2.20 24.28 -5.17
C CYS A 80 -1.12 25.05 -4.40
N MET A 81 -0.23 24.31 -3.77
CA MET A 81 0.95 24.83 -3.11
C MET A 81 2.17 24.08 -3.60
N ASP A 82 3.18 24.83 -4.00
CA ASP A 82 4.46 24.28 -4.42
C ASP A 82 5.57 24.81 -3.51
N GLY A 83 6.48 23.93 -3.13
CA GLY A 83 7.67 24.22 -2.34
C GLY A 83 8.93 23.74 -3.03
N TRP A 84 10.01 24.52 -2.98
CA TRP A 84 11.30 24.13 -3.52
C TRP A 84 12.44 24.72 -2.68
N VAL A 85 13.62 24.11 -2.80
CA VAL A 85 14.83 24.67 -2.20
C VAL A 85 15.61 25.40 -3.27
N THR A 86 15.96 26.66 -3.02
CA THR A 86 16.79 27.44 -3.93
C THR A 86 18.22 26.89 -3.96
N PRO A 87 19.01 27.18 -5.01
CA PRO A 87 20.44 26.83 -5.02
C PRO A 87 21.22 27.35 -3.81
N ALA A 88 20.76 28.43 -3.18
CA ALA A 88 21.32 28.99 -1.95
C ALA A 88 20.96 28.19 -0.67
N GLY A 89 20.15 27.12 -0.78
CA GLY A 89 19.73 26.29 0.35
C GLY A 89 18.51 26.82 1.10
N HIS A 90 17.85 27.88 0.61
CA HIS A 90 16.67 28.44 1.25
C HIS A 90 15.40 27.77 0.74
N GLY A 91 14.53 27.35 1.65
CA GLY A 91 13.19 26.89 1.34
C GLY A 91 12.27 28.02 0.89
N LYS A 92 11.58 27.86 -0.24
CA LYS A 92 10.49 28.73 -0.69
C LYS A 92 9.23 27.92 -0.89
N ILE A 93 8.09 28.43 -0.42
CA ILE A 93 6.76 27.86 -0.65
C ILE A 93 5.87 28.96 -1.22
N LYS A 94 5.12 28.64 -2.27
CA LYS A 94 4.15 29.55 -2.89
C LYS A 94 2.83 28.83 -3.14
N GLN A 95 1.75 29.61 -3.10
CA GLN A 95 0.41 29.16 -3.45
C GLN A 95 0.09 29.57 -4.89
N TYR A 96 -0.67 28.72 -5.58
CA TYR A 96 -1.11 28.96 -6.95
C TYR A 96 -2.58 28.57 -7.13
N TYR A 97 -3.23 29.17 -8.12
CA TYR A 97 -4.60 28.87 -8.52
C TYR A 97 -4.62 28.39 -9.96
N VAL A 98 -5.21 27.22 -10.20
CA VAL A 98 -5.20 26.54 -11.49
C VAL A 98 -6.50 26.84 -12.23
N GLU A 99 -6.51 27.82 -13.13
CA GLU A 99 -7.67 28.15 -13.97
C GLU A 99 -7.74 27.31 -15.25
N GLY A 100 -6.69 26.54 -15.54
CA GLY A 100 -6.56 25.77 -16.76
C GLY A 100 -5.26 25.00 -16.82
N ILE A 101 -5.09 24.22 -17.89
CA ILE A 101 -3.96 23.29 -18.07
C ILE A 101 -2.71 23.93 -18.70
N THR A 102 -2.78 25.19 -19.12
CA THR A 102 -1.64 25.91 -19.70
C THR A 102 -0.88 26.71 -18.64
N PRO A 103 0.44 26.91 -18.75
CA PRO A 103 1.22 27.66 -17.75
C PRO A 103 0.70 29.08 -17.46
N SER A 104 0.16 29.76 -18.48
CA SER A 104 -0.47 31.09 -18.34
C SER A 104 -1.76 31.09 -17.52
N LYS A 105 -2.32 29.92 -17.23
CA LYS A 105 -3.53 29.70 -16.44
C LYS A 105 -3.23 29.16 -15.04
N ILE A 106 -1.95 29.09 -14.66
CA ILE A 106 -1.49 28.81 -13.29
C ILE A 106 -1.11 30.16 -12.69
N ILE A 107 -1.97 30.69 -11.83
CA ILE A 107 -1.81 32.05 -11.29
C ILE A 107 -1.00 31.99 -9.99
N PRO A 108 0.21 32.56 -9.94
CA PRO A 108 1.02 32.60 -8.72
C PRO A 108 0.42 33.53 -7.68
N ASP A 109 0.70 33.23 -6.41
CA ASP A 109 0.29 34.01 -5.24
C ASP A 109 -1.24 34.18 -5.12
N LYS A 110 -1.99 33.31 -5.78
CA LYS A 110 -3.45 33.23 -5.77
C LYS A 110 -3.84 31.84 -5.31
N GLY A 111 -4.82 31.72 -4.42
CA GLY A 111 -5.35 30.43 -3.98
C GLY A 111 -6.34 30.59 -2.84
N GLU A 112 -7.24 29.63 -2.70
CA GLU A 112 -8.34 29.67 -1.74
C GLU A 112 -8.03 28.93 -0.43
N LEU A 113 -6.80 28.43 -0.26
CA LEU A 113 -6.44 27.70 0.95
C LEU A 113 -6.20 28.70 2.09
N PRO A 114 -6.98 28.63 3.19
CA PRO A 114 -6.79 29.49 4.34
C PRO A 114 -5.52 29.06 5.07
N LEU A 115 -4.43 29.79 4.83
CA LEU A 115 -3.17 29.60 5.54
C LEU A 115 -3.24 30.15 6.96
N THR A 116 -2.55 29.49 7.89
CA THR A 116 -2.37 30.03 9.24
C THR A 116 -1.30 31.13 9.25
N THR A 117 -1.16 31.83 10.36
CA THR A 117 -0.12 32.85 10.57
C THR A 117 1.29 32.25 10.73
N VAL A 118 1.40 30.92 10.86
CA VAL A 118 2.68 30.22 10.91
C VAL A 118 3.16 30.01 9.47
N PRO A 119 4.33 30.56 9.08
CA PRO A 119 4.81 30.41 7.73
C PRO A 119 5.14 28.93 7.43
N PRO A 120 4.83 28.44 6.23
CA PRO A 120 5.19 27.09 5.84
C PRO A 120 6.73 27.00 5.67
N LEU A 121 7.32 25.88 6.10
CA LEU A 121 8.79 25.72 6.23
C LEU A 121 9.30 24.54 5.39
N ILE A 122 10.44 24.72 4.72
CA ILE A 122 11.22 23.63 4.10
C ILE A 122 12.61 23.60 4.74
N TYR A 123 13.10 22.42 5.08
CA TYR A 123 14.47 22.24 5.60
C TYR A 123 15.15 21.04 4.92
N LEU A 124 16.42 21.21 4.55
CA LEU A 124 17.29 20.16 4.00
C LEU A 124 18.01 19.46 5.15
N GLN A 125 17.47 18.33 5.63
CA GLN A 125 18.18 17.50 6.60
C GLN A 125 18.81 16.30 5.89
N GLY A 126 20.14 16.30 5.73
CA GLY A 126 20.86 15.03 5.60
C GLY A 126 20.67 14.26 6.92
N ALA A 127 20.03 13.09 6.87
CA ALA A 127 19.68 12.24 8.02
C ALA A 127 18.56 12.74 8.95
N SER A 128 17.43 12.01 8.93
CA SER A 128 16.42 11.82 9.98
C SER A 128 16.07 13.02 10.88
N ALA A 129 14.94 13.67 10.61
CA ALA A 129 14.26 14.49 11.62
C ALA A 129 13.51 13.57 12.59
N THR A 130 13.87 13.61 13.87
CA THR A 130 13.28 12.78 14.94
C THR A 130 12.83 13.69 16.08
N TYR A 131 11.55 13.69 16.50
CA TYR A 131 11.03 14.02 17.86
C TYR A 131 9.52 13.62 17.96
N PRO A 132 8.97 13.35 19.17
CA PRO A 132 8.73 12.01 19.69
C PRO A 132 7.27 11.51 19.57
N THR A 133 7.15 10.17 19.67
CA THR A 133 5.96 9.32 19.83
C THR A 133 5.09 8.98 18.61
N PRO A 134 4.64 7.71 18.50
CA PRO A 134 4.54 7.01 17.23
C PRO A 134 3.14 7.09 16.62
N LEU A 135 3.05 7.24 15.30
CA LEU A 135 1.82 6.95 14.55
C LEU A 135 2.13 5.98 13.39
N LYS A 136 1.25 4.98 13.28
CA LYS A 136 1.37 3.72 12.55
C LYS A 136 1.67 3.96 11.06
N THR A 137 2.94 3.90 10.69
CA THR A 137 3.33 3.63 9.30
C THR A 137 2.66 2.32 8.88
N GLN A 138 2.05 2.24 7.69
CA GLN A 138 1.86 0.92 7.10
C GLN A 138 3.27 0.40 6.83
N PRO A 139 3.73 -0.61 7.58
CA PRO A 139 5.10 -1.04 7.45
C PRO A 139 5.30 -1.51 6.01
N MET A 140 6.48 -1.25 5.44
CA MET A 140 6.93 -1.73 4.14
C MET A 140 6.65 -3.25 3.94
N THR A 141 6.53 -3.97 5.05
CA THR A 141 6.10 -5.37 5.14
C THR A 141 4.70 -5.65 4.58
N GLN A 142 3.75 -4.71 4.56
CA GLN A 142 2.39 -4.96 4.01
C GLN A 142 2.43 -5.18 2.49
N SER A 143 3.25 -4.42 1.78
CA SER A 143 3.42 -4.59 0.34
C SER A 143 4.23 -5.85 0.01
N LEU A 144 5.31 -6.12 0.76
CA LEU A 144 6.12 -7.32 0.60
C LEU A 144 5.32 -8.61 0.91
N TRP A 145 4.57 -8.61 2.00
CA TRP A 145 3.69 -9.71 2.39
C TRP A 145 2.64 -9.99 1.33
N TYR A 146 2.05 -8.95 0.73
CA TYR A 146 1.08 -9.10 -0.34
C TYR A 146 1.64 -9.87 -1.54
N TYR A 147 2.82 -9.46 -2.05
CA TYR A 147 3.45 -10.17 -3.18
C TYR A 147 3.90 -11.58 -2.80
N PHE A 148 4.45 -11.76 -1.60
CA PHE A 148 4.80 -13.07 -1.08
C PHE A 148 3.58 -13.99 -1.01
N HIS A 149 2.45 -13.52 -0.45
CA HIS A 149 1.22 -14.28 -0.30
C HIS A 149 0.67 -14.75 -1.64
N VAL A 150 0.54 -13.83 -2.61
CA VAL A 150 0.04 -14.15 -3.95
C VAL A 150 0.97 -15.16 -4.63
N SER A 151 2.29 -14.92 -4.60
CA SER A 151 3.27 -15.81 -5.23
C SER A 151 3.26 -17.21 -4.60
N ALA A 152 3.26 -17.28 -3.27
CA ALA A 152 3.20 -18.54 -2.53
C ALA A 152 1.91 -19.31 -2.83
N GLN A 153 0.77 -18.62 -2.95
CA GLN A 153 -0.51 -19.25 -3.24
C GLN A 153 -0.53 -19.94 -4.61
N PHE A 154 0.05 -19.32 -5.65
CA PHE A 154 0.15 -19.95 -6.97
C PHE A 154 1.16 -21.10 -6.99
N ILE A 155 2.36 -20.91 -6.43
CA ILE A 155 3.43 -21.91 -6.46
C ILE A 155 3.05 -23.15 -5.64
N LEU A 156 2.67 -22.96 -4.38
CA LEU A 156 2.32 -24.06 -3.48
C LEU A 156 0.98 -24.68 -3.86
N GLY A 157 0.03 -23.90 -4.37
CA GLY A 157 -1.26 -24.40 -4.87
C GLY A 157 -1.07 -25.34 -6.05
N LEU A 158 -0.30 -24.94 -7.07
CA LEU A 158 0.00 -25.79 -8.22
C LEU A 158 0.77 -27.05 -7.81
N ALA A 159 1.80 -26.90 -6.97
CA ALA A 159 2.56 -28.03 -6.44
C ALA A 159 1.66 -29.02 -5.68
N GLY A 160 0.73 -28.53 -4.86
CA GLY A 160 -0.23 -29.34 -4.13
C GLY A 160 -1.15 -30.16 -5.05
N VAL A 161 -1.66 -29.56 -6.13
CA VAL A 161 -2.48 -30.26 -7.13
C VAL A 161 -1.68 -31.35 -7.84
N VAL A 162 -0.48 -31.04 -8.32
CA VAL A 162 0.39 -32.00 -9.02
C VAL A 162 0.77 -33.16 -8.09
N LEU A 163 1.17 -32.88 -6.85
CA LEU A 163 1.49 -33.89 -5.85
C LEU A 163 0.26 -34.74 -5.49
N GLY A 164 -0.90 -34.12 -5.34
CA GLY A 164 -2.16 -34.82 -5.06
C GLY A 164 -2.52 -35.81 -6.17
N ILE A 165 -2.45 -35.39 -7.44
CA ILE A 165 -2.68 -36.26 -8.60
C ILE A 165 -1.62 -37.37 -8.65
N HIS A 166 -0.35 -37.03 -8.44
CA HIS A 166 0.74 -38.01 -8.48
C HIS A 166 0.54 -39.11 -7.42
N VAL A 167 0.24 -38.73 -6.18
CA VAL A 167 -0.02 -39.65 -5.08
C VAL A 167 -1.28 -40.48 -5.34
N ASN A 168 -2.35 -39.86 -5.84
CA ASN A 168 -3.59 -40.56 -6.17
C ASN A 168 -3.38 -41.62 -7.27
N ASN A 169 -2.59 -41.31 -8.30
CA ASN A 169 -2.28 -42.26 -9.38
C ASN A 169 -1.40 -43.42 -8.90
N LYS A 170 -0.56 -43.20 -7.88
CA LYS A 170 0.33 -44.23 -7.32
C LYS A 170 -0.37 -45.15 -6.32
N LEU A 171 -1.17 -44.57 -5.42
CA LEU A 171 -1.73 -45.29 -4.28
C LEU A 171 -3.18 -45.72 -4.50
N GLN A 172 -3.90 -45.05 -5.41
CA GLN A 172 -5.33 -45.21 -5.67
C GLN A 172 -6.16 -45.45 -4.38
N PRO A 173 -6.02 -44.59 -3.34
CA PRO A 173 -6.65 -44.84 -2.06
C PRO A 173 -8.15 -44.58 -2.16
N ASP A 174 -8.98 -45.58 -1.85
CA ASP A 174 -10.43 -45.44 -1.80
C ASP A 174 -10.87 -44.92 -0.42
N ILE A 175 -10.73 -43.59 -0.25
CA ILE A 175 -11.11 -42.90 0.99
C ILE A 175 -12.00 -41.71 0.61
N PRO A 176 -13.31 -41.95 0.44
CA PRO A 176 -14.24 -40.94 -0.08
C PRO A 176 -14.25 -39.64 0.73
N GLY A 177 -14.09 -39.72 2.07
CA GLY A 177 -14.03 -38.55 2.94
C GLY A 177 -12.81 -37.66 2.69
N HIS A 178 -11.62 -38.25 2.57
CA HIS A 178 -10.38 -37.51 2.29
C HIS A 178 -10.39 -36.90 0.89
N GLN A 179 -10.85 -37.65 -0.10
CA GLN A 179 -10.96 -37.18 -1.48
C GLN A 179 -12.00 -36.06 -1.61
N GLY A 180 -13.18 -36.21 -1.02
CA GLY A 180 -14.23 -35.21 -1.04
C GLY A 180 -13.82 -33.89 -0.38
N ILE A 181 -13.16 -33.95 0.78
CA ILE A 181 -12.61 -32.77 1.44
C ILE A 181 -11.48 -32.15 0.59
N GLY A 182 -10.62 -32.97 -0.02
CA GLY A 182 -9.57 -32.50 -0.94
C GLY A 182 -10.12 -31.70 -2.13
N ILE A 183 -11.18 -32.21 -2.78
CA ILE A 183 -11.87 -31.52 -3.88
C ILE A 183 -12.51 -30.22 -3.40
N LEU A 184 -13.18 -30.24 -2.23
CA LEU A 184 -13.75 -29.04 -1.63
C LEU A 184 -12.69 -27.95 -1.41
N ILE A 185 -11.53 -28.30 -0.87
CA ILE A 185 -10.41 -27.36 -0.66
C ILE A 185 -9.92 -26.80 -2.00
N LEU A 186 -9.79 -27.64 -3.04
CA LEU A 186 -9.38 -27.19 -4.37
C LEU A 186 -10.37 -26.19 -4.96
N VAL A 187 -11.67 -26.46 -4.85
CA VAL A 187 -12.73 -25.54 -5.30
C VAL A 187 -12.68 -24.22 -4.52
N LEU A 188 -12.57 -24.27 -3.19
CA LEU A 188 -12.43 -23.06 -2.36
C LEU A 188 -11.17 -22.26 -2.72
N GLY A 189 -10.05 -22.94 -3.02
CA GLY A 189 -8.79 -22.33 -3.46
C GLY A 189 -8.89 -21.66 -4.83
N ILE A 190 -9.62 -22.24 -5.78
CA ILE A 190 -9.88 -21.62 -7.08
C ILE A 190 -10.76 -20.38 -6.90
N LEU A 191 -11.85 -20.49 -6.12
CA LEU A 191 -12.72 -19.35 -5.82
C LEU A 191 -11.96 -18.19 -5.16
N GLN A 192 -11.05 -18.49 -4.23
CA GLN A 192 -10.12 -17.53 -3.61
C GLN A 192 -9.33 -16.71 -4.65
N VAL A 193 -8.73 -17.38 -5.63
CA VAL A 193 -7.94 -16.75 -6.69
C VAL A 193 -8.84 -16.02 -7.69
N LEU A 194 -10.05 -16.50 -7.98
CA LEU A 194 -10.98 -15.78 -8.85
C LEU A 194 -11.46 -14.47 -8.21
N VAL A 195 -11.72 -14.48 -6.90
CA VAL A 195 -12.16 -13.31 -6.13
C VAL A 195 -11.08 -12.21 -6.12
N PHE A 196 -9.80 -12.57 -6.24
CA PHE A 196 -8.72 -11.60 -6.43
C PHE A 196 -8.91 -10.74 -7.70
N PHE A 197 -9.39 -11.31 -8.80
CA PHE A 197 -9.60 -10.54 -10.04
C PHE A 197 -10.80 -9.59 -9.96
N VAL A 198 -11.71 -9.81 -9.02
CA VAL A 198 -12.87 -8.94 -8.75
C VAL A 198 -12.61 -8.01 -7.57
N ARG A 199 -11.32 -7.75 -7.26
CA ARG A 199 -10.91 -6.89 -6.15
C ARG A 199 -11.42 -5.45 -6.37
N PRO A 200 -12.31 -4.92 -5.51
CA PRO A 200 -12.82 -3.57 -5.62
C PRO A 200 -11.77 -2.51 -5.25
N ASP A 201 -11.94 -1.29 -5.75
CA ASP A 201 -11.17 -0.12 -5.32
C ASP A 201 -11.29 0.11 -3.81
N LYS A 202 -10.22 0.66 -3.22
CA LYS A 202 -10.10 0.86 -1.76
C LYS A 202 -11.22 1.73 -1.19
N ASP A 203 -11.73 2.68 -1.98
CA ASP A 203 -12.76 3.64 -1.56
C ASP A 203 -14.19 3.16 -1.84
N SER A 204 -14.35 1.95 -2.38
CA SER A 204 -15.66 1.39 -2.70
C SER A 204 -16.33 0.77 -1.47
N LYS A 205 -17.66 0.95 -1.36
CA LYS A 205 -18.49 0.28 -0.34
C LYS A 205 -18.40 -1.25 -0.38
N TYR A 206 -18.06 -1.82 -1.53
CA TYR A 206 -17.93 -3.27 -1.75
C TYR A 206 -16.60 -3.83 -1.24
N ARG A 207 -15.61 -2.98 -0.93
CA ARG A 207 -14.28 -3.39 -0.44
C ARG A 207 -14.36 -4.18 0.87
N ASN A 208 -15.22 -3.77 1.79
CA ASN A 208 -15.39 -4.45 3.08
C ASN A 208 -16.03 -5.83 2.91
N CYS A 209 -17.11 -5.93 2.11
CA CYS A 209 -17.75 -7.20 1.81
C CYS A 209 -16.78 -8.17 1.11
N TRP A 210 -15.99 -7.67 0.16
CA TRP A 210 -14.93 -8.45 -0.47
C TRP A 210 -13.90 -8.93 0.55
N ASN A 211 -13.48 -8.07 1.49
CA ASN A 211 -12.47 -8.42 2.49
C ASN A 211 -12.98 -9.47 3.48
N ASP A 212 -14.22 -9.33 3.94
CA ASP A 212 -14.86 -10.30 4.82
C ASP A 212 -15.02 -11.64 4.10
N TYR A 213 -15.57 -11.64 2.88
CA TYR A 213 -15.74 -12.84 2.08
C TYR A 213 -14.41 -13.54 1.82
N HIS A 214 -13.41 -12.80 1.33
CA HIS A 214 -12.09 -13.33 1.03
C HIS A 214 -11.38 -13.87 2.28
N SER A 215 -11.51 -13.20 3.43
CA SER A 215 -10.93 -13.69 4.69
C SER A 215 -11.61 -14.97 5.17
N TRP A 216 -12.95 -14.99 5.22
CA TRP A 216 -13.71 -16.15 5.70
C TRP A 216 -13.51 -17.38 4.84
N MET A 217 -13.60 -17.23 3.52
CA MET A 217 -13.34 -18.32 2.58
C MET A 217 -11.94 -18.92 2.78
N GLY A 218 -10.95 -18.08 3.10
CA GLY A 218 -9.56 -18.50 3.26
C GLY A 218 -9.36 -19.29 4.54
N ARG A 219 -9.99 -18.83 5.63
CA ARG A 219 -10.02 -19.54 6.92
C ARG A 219 -10.74 -20.87 6.81
N THR A 220 -11.85 -20.93 6.09
CA THR A 220 -12.57 -22.19 5.83
C THR A 220 -11.71 -23.18 5.04
N ALA A 221 -11.01 -22.72 4.00
CA ALA A 221 -10.09 -23.56 3.23
C ALA A 221 -8.93 -24.09 4.10
N LEU A 222 -8.35 -23.25 4.97
CA LEU A 222 -7.31 -23.66 5.92
C LEU A 222 -7.81 -24.69 6.93
N PHE A 223 -9.01 -24.50 7.48
CA PHE A 223 -9.62 -25.43 8.42
C PHE A 223 -9.82 -26.81 7.80
N PHE A 224 -10.47 -26.87 6.64
CA PHE A 224 -10.66 -28.14 5.93
C PHE A 224 -9.33 -28.73 5.47
N GLY A 225 -8.35 -27.91 5.07
CA GLY A 225 -6.98 -28.33 4.76
C GLY A 225 -6.33 -29.06 5.93
N ALA A 226 -6.45 -28.52 7.14
CA ALA A 226 -5.92 -29.16 8.34
C ALA A 226 -6.61 -30.51 8.62
N LEU A 227 -7.94 -30.56 8.55
CA LEU A 227 -8.69 -31.82 8.67
C LEU A 227 -8.25 -32.85 7.63
N ASN A 228 -8.04 -32.41 6.39
CA ASN A 228 -7.68 -33.30 5.30
C ASN A 228 -6.28 -33.91 5.49
N ILE A 229 -5.34 -33.15 6.04
CA ILE A 229 -4.00 -33.63 6.40
C ILE A 229 -4.07 -34.65 7.53
N VAL A 230 -4.87 -34.39 8.58
CA VAL A 230 -5.07 -35.34 9.68
C VAL A 230 -5.66 -36.66 9.17
N LEU A 231 -6.70 -36.59 8.33
CA LEU A 231 -7.30 -37.79 7.72
C LEU A 231 -6.28 -38.52 6.84
N GLY A 232 -5.55 -37.80 5.98
CA GLY A 232 -4.52 -38.39 5.13
C GLY A 232 -3.43 -39.12 5.93
N MET A 233 -2.92 -38.50 7.00
CA MET A 233 -1.94 -39.13 7.90
C MET A 233 -2.52 -40.33 8.65
N HIS A 234 -3.77 -40.27 9.07
CA HIS A 234 -4.43 -41.38 9.77
C HIS A 234 -4.50 -42.62 8.87
N TYR A 235 -5.01 -42.45 7.65
CA TYR A 235 -5.16 -43.55 6.70
C TYR A 235 -3.84 -44.00 6.06
N ALA A 236 -2.86 -43.11 5.91
CA ALA A 236 -1.51 -43.47 5.49
C ALA A 236 -0.72 -44.23 6.57
N GLY A 237 -1.31 -44.46 7.75
CA GLY A 237 -0.64 -45.16 8.85
C GLY A 237 0.57 -44.38 9.38
N ALA A 238 0.53 -43.05 9.32
CA ALA A 238 1.67 -42.22 9.69
C ALA A 238 2.08 -42.46 11.14
N GLY A 239 3.40 -42.62 11.35
CA GLY A 239 3.99 -42.85 12.67
C GLY A 239 3.70 -41.69 13.64
N GLN A 240 3.80 -41.99 14.94
CA GLN A 240 3.47 -41.03 16.01
C GLN A 240 4.28 -39.71 15.91
N GLY A 241 5.52 -39.78 15.41
CA GLY A 241 6.35 -38.59 15.17
C GLY A 241 5.69 -37.59 14.22
N TRP A 242 5.18 -38.05 13.07
CA TRP A 242 4.50 -37.17 12.09
C TRP A 242 3.26 -36.50 12.67
N LYS A 243 2.45 -37.27 13.41
CA LYS A 243 1.24 -36.76 14.07
C LYS A 243 1.59 -35.69 15.12
N LEU A 244 2.63 -35.95 15.92
CA LEU A 244 3.09 -35.02 16.96
C LEU A 244 3.68 -33.74 16.35
N SER A 245 4.55 -33.87 15.35
CA SER A 245 5.15 -32.74 14.64
C SER A 245 4.09 -31.86 13.97
N TYR A 246 3.13 -32.48 13.28
CA TYR A 246 2.03 -31.76 12.66
C TYR A 246 1.15 -31.06 13.71
N GLY A 247 0.81 -31.73 14.82
CA GLY A 247 0.04 -31.14 15.90
C GLY A 247 0.72 -29.91 16.50
N PHE A 248 2.04 -29.98 16.75
CA PHE A 248 2.81 -28.83 17.23
C PHE A 248 2.83 -27.67 16.23
N PHE A 249 3.03 -27.96 14.93
CA PHE A 249 3.02 -26.96 13.87
C PHE A 249 1.66 -26.28 13.71
N LEU A 250 0.57 -27.05 13.79
CA LEU A 250 -0.79 -26.52 13.72
C LEU A 250 -1.08 -25.63 14.94
N ALA A 251 -0.74 -26.08 16.15
CA ALA A 251 -0.95 -25.32 17.38
C ALA A 251 -0.15 -24.00 17.39
N SER A 252 1.12 -24.01 16.97
CA SER A 252 1.94 -22.80 16.89
C SER A 252 1.40 -21.81 15.85
N THR A 253 0.92 -22.31 14.71
CA THR A 253 0.28 -21.48 13.68
C THR A 253 -1.02 -20.85 14.20
N MET A 254 -1.87 -21.61 14.87
CA MET A 254 -3.11 -21.06 15.46
C MET A 254 -2.81 -20.02 16.54
N LEU A 255 -1.84 -20.27 17.40
CA LEU A 255 -1.41 -19.30 18.42
C LEU A 255 -0.89 -18.01 17.77
N ALA A 256 -0.05 -18.12 16.74
CA ALA A 256 0.44 -16.96 15.99
C ALA A 256 -0.71 -16.17 15.33
N CYS A 257 -1.69 -16.85 14.73
CA CYS A 257 -2.87 -16.21 14.17
C CYS A 257 -3.70 -15.47 15.23
N ILE A 258 -3.90 -16.06 16.41
CA ILE A 258 -4.64 -15.42 17.51
C ILE A 258 -3.90 -14.18 18.00
N ILE A 259 -2.59 -14.28 18.22
CA ILE A 259 -1.74 -13.14 18.64
C ILE A 259 -1.79 -12.03 17.58
N LEU A 260 -1.68 -12.39 16.29
CA LEU A 260 -1.70 -11.39 15.23
C LEU A 260 -3.07 -10.72 15.10
N GLU A 261 -4.16 -11.47 15.23
CA GLU A 261 -5.52 -10.93 15.21
C GLU A 261 -5.77 -9.97 16.39
N THR A 262 -5.30 -10.31 17.59
CA THR A 262 -5.46 -9.43 18.77
C THR A 262 -4.61 -8.17 18.67
N LEU A 263 -3.39 -8.26 18.14
CA LEU A 263 -2.52 -7.10 17.93
C LEU A 263 -3.00 -6.18 16.80
N LEU A 264 -3.65 -6.71 15.76
CA LEU A 264 -4.13 -5.93 14.61
C LEU A 264 -5.52 -5.31 14.81
N ARG A 265 -6.32 -5.81 15.76
CA ARG A 265 -7.61 -5.22 16.17
C ARG A 265 -7.49 -4.06 17.16
N GLN A 266 -6.29 -3.76 17.65
CA GLN A 266 -5.97 -2.56 18.43
C GLN A 266 -5.45 -1.43 17.54
#